data_AF-A0A961B393-F1
#
_entry.id   AF-A0A961B393-F1
#
_cell.length_a   1.000
_cell.length_b   1.000
_cell.length_c   1.000
_cell.angle_alpha   90.00
_cell.angle_beta   90.00
_cell.angle_gamma   90.00
#
_symmetry.space_group_name_H-M   'P 1'
#
loop_
_entity.id
_entity.type
_entity.pdbx_description
1 polymer ?
#
loop_
_entity_poly.entity_id
_entity_poly.type
_entity_poly.pdbx_seq_one_letter_code
_entity_poly.pdbx_strand_id
1 'polypeptide(L)'
;MSAEPAVVDAGPSFAAYCDSLTSRFAQVLAWLFVVLTPLLWPTDALLFAGEPAVIDFFDYWRPRIIALGVLTIVSLRWIAPLARVPAYFTGAVVAVGAAICGAALGRLGPLGESFFACGFLLPLMTLPLLVGPRLRVALSLAIAVAYALPYFLIYPEYLRSVFAASALVFLLFAAAASVVVGHALFALVRDNHRQRQAIARQARELAAAREKSEALLLNILPHSVADQLKDGALTIADAYDDVSVLFVDICGFTGIAEDTPPERMVALLNRVFSAFDGLVERAGVEKIKTIG
;
A
#
# COMPACT_ATOMS: atom_id res chain seq x y z
N MET A 1 -2.50 -3.74 -35.72
CA MET A 1 -1.53 -4.00 -34.63
C MET A 1 -2.31 -3.92 -33.33
N SER A 2 -2.84 -5.05 -32.86
CA SER A 2 -3.69 -5.14 -31.67
C SER A 2 -2.80 -4.93 -30.45
N ALA A 3 -2.88 -3.75 -29.82
CA ALA A 3 -2.27 -3.52 -28.52
C ALA A 3 -2.94 -4.48 -27.53
N GLU A 4 -2.20 -5.48 -27.06
CA GLU A 4 -2.57 -6.25 -25.88
C GLU A 4 -2.91 -5.26 -24.77
N PRO A 5 -4.09 -5.37 -24.11
CA PRO A 5 -4.38 -4.52 -22.98
C PRO A 5 -3.32 -4.80 -21.93
N ALA A 6 -2.49 -3.80 -21.64
CA ALA A 6 -1.48 -3.89 -20.60
C ALA A 6 -2.16 -4.45 -19.34
N VAL A 7 -1.78 -5.67 -18.94
CA VAL A 7 -2.22 -6.28 -17.69
C VAL A 7 -1.57 -5.46 -16.59
N VAL A 8 -2.22 -4.35 -16.22
CA VAL A 8 -1.79 -3.50 -15.11
C VAL A 8 -2.08 -4.31 -13.85
N ASP A 9 -1.01 -4.91 -13.34
CA ASP A 9 -0.96 -5.78 -12.18
C ASP A 9 -1.92 -5.28 -11.09
N ALA A 10 -2.86 -6.12 -10.69
CA ALA A 10 -3.71 -5.83 -9.56
C ALA A 10 -2.76 -5.77 -8.36
N GLY A 11 -2.48 -4.56 -7.87
CA GLY A 11 -1.47 -4.33 -6.83
C GLY A 11 -1.59 -5.31 -5.66
N PRO A 12 -0.51 -5.46 -4.86
CA PRO A 12 -0.36 -6.57 -3.93
C PRO A 12 -1.58 -6.75 -3.03
N SER A 13 -1.91 -8.00 -2.71
CA SER A 13 -2.99 -8.32 -1.78
C SER A 13 -2.81 -7.57 -0.46
N PHE A 14 -3.91 -7.28 0.23
CA PHE A 14 -3.85 -6.54 1.49
C PHE A 14 -2.90 -7.19 2.52
N ALA A 15 -2.87 -8.53 2.57
CA ALA A 15 -1.93 -9.26 3.43
C ALA A 15 -0.47 -8.99 3.06
N ALA A 16 -0.11 -9.14 1.77
CA ALA A 16 1.24 -8.85 1.28
C ALA A 16 1.64 -7.38 1.48
N TYR A 17 0.68 -6.46 1.36
CA TYR A 17 0.89 -5.04 1.65
C TYR A 17 1.21 -4.80 3.13
N CYS A 18 0.45 -5.40 4.05
CA CYS A 18 0.70 -5.35 5.49
C CYS A 18 2.06 -5.96 5.87
N ASP A 19 2.42 -7.10 5.28
CA ASP A 19 3.71 -7.76 5.53
C ASP A 19 4.87 -6.88 5.08
N SER A 20 4.77 -6.30 3.87
CA SER A 20 5.78 -5.37 3.34
C SER A 20 5.95 -4.13 4.20
N LEU A 21 4.86 -3.53 4.69
CA LEU A 21 4.91 -2.37 5.58
C LEU A 21 5.49 -2.74 6.95
N THR A 22 5.04 -3.85 7.55
CA THR A 22 5.53 -4.30 8.86
C THR A 22 7.02 -4.59 8.80
N SER A 23 7.50 -5.27 7.76
CA SER A 23 8.93 -5.53 7.55
C SER A 23 9.75 -4.24 7.44
N ARG A 24 9.25 -3.25 6.68
CA ARG A 24 9.90 -1.94 6.57
C ARG A 24 9.96 -1.19 7.89
N PHE A 25 8.86 -1.12 8.63
CA PHE A 25 8.85 -0.47 9.94
C PHE A 25 9.80 -1.15 10.93
N ALA A 26 9.82 -2.49 10.97
CA ALA A 26 10.73 -3.24 11.81
C ALA A 26 12.20 -2.96 11.47
N GLN A 27 12.56 -2.92 10.19
CA GLN A 27 13.93 -2.58 9.76
C GLN A 27 14.31 -1.13 10.10
N VAL A 28 13.41 -0.16 9.90
CA VAL A 28 13.66 1.25 10.24
C VAL A 28 13.88 1.42 11.74
N LEU A 29 13.03 0.81 12.57
CA LEU A 29 13.20 0.83 14.03
C LEU A 29 14.49 0.13 14.46
N ALA A 30 14.81 -1.02 13.87
CA ALA A 30 16.05 -1.73 14.15
C ALA A 30 17.29 -0.89 13.80
N TRP A 31 17.30 -0.22 12.63
CA TRP A 31 18.38 0.70 12.26
C TRP A 31 18.48 1.88 13.24
N LEU A 32 17.35 2.44 13.66
CA LEU A 32 17.33 3.52 14.65
C LEU A 32 17.99 3.07 15.95
N PHE A 33 17.66 1.89 16.48
CA PHE A 33 18.32 1.36 17.69
C PHE A 33 19.81 1.05 17.45
N VAL A 34 20.18 0.42 16.34
CA VAL A 34 21.57 0.04 16.03
C VAL A 34 22.48 1.25 15.87
N VAL A 35 21.96 2.37 15.34
CA VAL A 35 22.75 3.60 15.10
C VAL A 35 22.71 4.54 16.30
N LEU A 36 21.54 4.78 16.88
CA LEU A 36 21.37 5.75 17.96
C LEU A 36 21.99 5.25 19.26
N THR A 37 21.90 3.95 19.55
CA THR A 37 22.37 3.39 20.83
C THR A 37 23.89 3.54 21.02
N PRO A 38 24.75 3.24 20.03
CA PRO A 38 26.20 3.50 20.13
C PRO A 38 26.53 5.00 20.14
N LEU A 39 25.79 5.81 19.37
CA LEU A 39 26.03 7.25 19.30
C LEU A 39 25.84 7.93 20.67
N LEU A 40 24.83 7.48 21.42
CA LEU A 40 24.53 7.98 22.76
C LEU A 40 25.39 7.34 23.87
N TRP A 41 26.12 6.26 23.60
CA TRP A 41 26.85 5.53 24.63
C TRP A 41 27.89 6.38 25.39
N PRO A 42 28.69 7.26 24.75
CA PRO A 42 29.62 8.11 25.48
C PRO A 42 28.96 9.08 26.46
N THR A 43 27.68 9.39 26.25
CA THR A 43 26.94 10.30 27.14
C THR A 43 26.63 9.66 28.50
N ASP A 44 26.62 8.33 28.60
CA ASP A 44 26.30 7.63 29.84
C ASP A 44 27.33 7.92 30.93
N ALA A 45 28.61 7.81 30.58
CA ALA A 45 29.72 8.08 31.49
C ALA A 45 29.78 9.58 31.88
N LEU A 46 29.26 10.47 31.04
CA LEU A 46 29.26 11.91 31.30
C LEU A 46 28.07 12.34 32.17
N LEU A 47 26.89 11.78 31.94
CA LEU A 47 25.65 12.15 32.63
C LEU A 47 25.46 11.38 33.95
N PHE A 48 25.95 10.14 34.03
CA PHE A 48 25.69 9.22 35.15
C PHE A 48 26.97 8.80 35.87
N ALA A 49 28.05 9.58 35.79
CA ALA A 49 29.33 9.28 36.44
C ALA A 49 29.22 8.99 37.95
N GLY A 50 28.24 9.60 38.63
CA GLY A 50 27.98 9.40 40.06
C GLY A 50 27.02 8.25 40.39
N GLU A 51 26.43 7.60 39.39
CA GLU A 51 25.34 6.62 39.54
C GLU A 51 25.74 5.26 38.92
N PRO A 52 26.57 4.44 39.60
CA PRO A 52 27.11 3.21 39.02
C PRO A 52 26.03 2.18 38.65
N ALA A 53 24.88 2.17 39.33
CA ALA A 53 23.75 1.31 39.00
C ALA A 53 23.13 1.64 37.63
N VAL A 54 23.09 2.93 37.27
CA VAL A 54 22.60 3.40 35.96
C VAL A 54 23.58 3.00 34.86
N ILE A 55 24.88 3.08 35.13
CA ILE A 55 25.91 2.62 34.18
C ILE A 55 25.81 1.11 33.96
N ASP A 56 25.70 0.28 35.00
CA ASP A 56 25.52 -1.18 34.85
C ASP A 56 24.26 -1.54 34.06
N PHE A 57 23.18 -0.77 34.23
CA PHE A 57 21.99 -0.91 33.39
C PHE A 57 22.29 -0.71 31.91
N PHE A 58 22.96 0.38 31.54
CA PHE A 58 23.27 0.68 30.14
C PHE A 58 24.26 -0.33 29.55
N ASP A 59 25.28 -0.73 30.30
CA ASP A 59 26.25 -1.75 29.89
C ASP A 59 25.60 -3.13 29.68
N TYR A 60 24.55 -3.45 30.46
CA TYR A 60 23.74 -4.64 30.22
C TYR A 60 22.81 -4.46 29.00
N TRP A 61 22.09 -3.35 28.93
CA TRP A 61 20.98 -3.17 27.99
C TRP A 61 21.45 -2.91 26.55
N ARG A 62 22.39 -1.98 26.35
CA ARG A 62 22.82 -1.50 25.02
C ARG A 62 23.33 -2.61 24.09
N PRO A 63 24.33 -3.43 24.46
CA PRO A 63 24.87 -4.44 23.54
C PRO A 63 23.80 -5.46 23.12
N ARG A 64 22.87 -5.79 24.02
CA ARG A 64 21.78 -6.75 23.75
C ARG A 64 20.74 -6.17 22.80
N ILE A 65 20.33 -4.91 22.98
CA ILE A 65 19.40 -4.25 22.05
C ILE A 65 20.03 -4.01 20.67
N ILE A 66 21.32 -3.66 20.62
CA ILE A 66 22.06 -3.55 19.34
C ILE A 66 22.09 -4.91 18.64
N ALA A 67 22.45 -5.99 19.34
CA ALA A 67 22.46 -7.34 18.77
C ALA A 67 21.08 -7.77 18.25
N LEU A 68 20.02 -7.46 19.00
CA LEU A 68 18.64 -7.72 18.59
C LEU A 68 18.23 -6.92 17.35
N GLY A 69 18.66 -5.65 17.25
CA GLY A 69 18.47 -4.81 16.07
C GLY A 69 19.20 -5.34 14.84
N VAL A 70 20.47 -5.72 14.97
CA VAL A 70 21.25 -6.34 13.89
C VAL A 70 20.60 -7.65 13.43
N LEU A 71 20.19 -8.51 14.39
CA LEU A 71 19.46 -9.75 14.08
C LEU A 71 18.20 -9.45 13.27
N THR A 72 17.42 -8.44 13.68
CA THR A 72 16.18 -8.06 12.99
C THR A 72 16.44 -7.64 11.54
N ILE A 73 17.47 -6.81 11.32
CA ILE A 73 17.86 -6.34 9.97
C ILE A 73 18.27 -7.53 9.10
N VAL A 74 19.19 -8.37 9.58
CA VAL A 74 19.71 -9.52 8.83
C VAL A 74 18.59 -10.52 8.54
N SER A 75 17.77 -10.85 9.53
CA SER A 75 16.67 -11.80 9.39
C SER A 75 15.62 -11.34 8.38
N LEU A 76 15.16 -10.09 8.47
CA LEU A 76 14.12 -9.58 7.56
C LEU A 76 14.65 -9.30 6.15
N ARG A 77 15.97 -9.08 5.99
CA ARG A 77 16.58 -8.82 4.68
C ARG A 77 16.95 -10.11 3.95
N TRP A 78 17.52 -11.10 4.64
CA TRP A 78 18.17 -12.25 4.00
C TRP A 78 17.57 -13.63 4.36
N ILE A 79 16.72 -13.72 5.39
CA ILE A 79 16.12 -15.01 5.79
C ILE A 79 14.68 -15.10 5.26
N ALA A 80 14.53 -15.72 4.09
CA ALA A 80 13.25 -15.79 3.36
C ALA A 80 12.05 -16.31 4.19
N PRO A 81 12.17 -17.36 5.04
CA PRO A 81 11.06 -17.81 5.88
C PRO A 81 10.56 -16.72 6.84
N LEU A 82 11.47 -15.97 7.47
CA LEU A 82 11.12 -14.92 8.43
C LEU A 82 10.55 -13.69 7.73
N ALA A 83 11.06 -13.38 6.54
CA ALA A 83 10.53 -12.30 5.70
C ALA A 83 9.10 -12.57 5.19
N ARG A 84 8.63 -13.83 5.17
CA ARG A 84 7.23 -14.19 4.83
C ARG A 84 6.26 -14.03 6.00
N VAL A 85 6.74 -13.96 7.23
CA VAL A 85 5.92 -13.78 8.44
C VAL A 85 6.46 -12.65 9.32
N PRO A 86 6.67 -11.44 8.76
CA PRO A 86 7.41 -10.38 9.42
C PRO A 86 6.75 -9.92 10.72
N ALA A 87 5.41 -10.01 10.81
CA ALA A 87 4.68 -9.64 12.01
C ALA A 87 4.98 -10.56 13.20
N TYR A 88 4.99 -11.89 13.01
CA TYR A 88 5.29 -12.84 14.08
C TYR A 88 6.74 -12.73 14.53
N PHE A 89 7.66 -12.63 13.56
CA PHE A 89 9.09 -12.44 13.85
C PHE A 89 9.34 -11.15 14.63
N THR A 90 8.81 -10.02 14.15
CA THR A 90 8.97 -8.72 14.82
C THR A 90 8.33 -8.74 16.21
N GLY A 91 7.15 -9.35 16.37
CA GLY A 91 6.51 -9.52 17.68
C GLY A 91 7.38 -10.31 18.66
N ALA A 92 8.01 -11.39 18.20
CA ALA A 92 8.93 -12.19 19.03
C ALA A 92 10.19 -11.41 19.41
N VAL A 93 10.79 -10.68 18.46
CA VAL A 93 11.92 -9.77 18.71
C VAL A 93 11.57 -8.74 19.78
N VAL A 94 10.43 -8.06 19.65
CA VAL A 94 9.99 -7.05 20.63
C VAL A 94 9.75 -7.69 22.00
N ALA A 95 9.19 -8.90 22.08
CA ALA A 95 9.03 -9.62 23.34
C ALA A 95 10.38 -9.95 24.01
N VAL A 96 11.38 -10.39 23.23
CA VAL A 96 12.75 -10.61 23.74
C VAL A 96 13.38 -9.30 24.21
N GLY A 97 13.22 -8.22 23.44
CA GLY A 97 13.67 -6.88 23.83
C GLY A 97 13.02 -6.41 25.13
N ALA A 98 11.72 -6.65 25.30
CA ALA A 98 10.99 -6.32 26.51
C ALA A 98 11.51 -7.11 27.73
N ALA A 99 11.84 -8.39 27.57
CA ALA A 99 12.46 -9.20 28.62
C ALA A 99 13.86 -8.69 29.00
N ILE A 100 14.66 -8.28 28.02
CA ILE A 100 15.97 -7.65 28.26
C ILE A 100 15.77 -6.35 29.05
N CYS A 101 14.80 -5.51 28.68
CA CYS A 101 14.48 -4.28 29.42
C CYS A 101 14.06 -4.57 30.86
N GLY A 102 13.18 -5.56 31.07
CA GLY A 102 12.73 -5.96 32.41
C GLY A 102 13.89 -6.45 33.30
N ALA A 103 14.77 -7.29 32.75
CA ALA A 103 15.96 -7.78 33.45
C ALA A 103 16.97 -6.65 33.73
N ALA A 104 17.12 -5.71 32.79
CA ALA A 104 17.98 -4.54 32.96
C ALA A 104 17.46 -3.65 34.09
N LEU A 105 16.16 -3.30 34.09
CA LEU A 105 15.57 -2.49 35.15
C LEU A 105 15.62 -3.18 36.52
N GLY A 106 15.56 -4.52 36.55
CA GLY A 106 15.81 -5.29 37.76
C GLY A 106 17.22 -5.13 38.35
N ARG A 107 18.18 -4.59 37.60
CA ARG A 107 19.51 -4.24 38.13
C ARG A 107 19.58 -2.81 38.67
N LEU A 108 18.69 -1.93 38.21
CA LEU A 108 18.64 -0.51 38.63
C LEU A 108 18.09 -0.35 40.04
N GLY A 109 17.15 -1.20 40.45
CA GLY A 109 16.66 -1.25 41.83
C GLY A 109 15.14 -1.35 41.98
N PRO A 110 14.56 -0.77 43.04
CA PRO A 110 13.17 -1.00 43.44
C PRO A 110 12.15 -0.35 42.50
N LEU A 111 10.93 -0.90 42.52
CA LEU A 111 9.77 -0.43 41.74
C LEU A 111 9.36 1.03 41.98
N GLY A 112 9.78 1.62 43.10
CA GLY A 112 9.47 3.00 43.46
C GLY A 112 10.32 4.05 42.73
N GLU A 113 11.36 3.64 42.01
CA GLU A 113 12.23 4.55 41.27
C GLU A 113 11.58 5.09 40.00
N SER A 114 11.83 6.36 39.70
CA SER A 114 11.21 7.07 38.56
C SER A 114 11.52 6.43 37.21
N PHE A 115 12.65 5.72 37.11
CA PHE A 115 13.10 5.06 35.88
C PHE A 115 12.24 3.84 35.49
N PHE A 116 11.43 3.30 36.40
CA PHE A 116 10.62 2.12 36.11
C PHE A 116 9.40 2.45 35.22
N ALA A 117 8.95 3.71 35.24
CA ALA A 117 7.77 4.15 34.50
C ALA A 117 7.93 4.03 32.97
N CYS A 118 9.15 4.17 32.44
CA CYS A 118 9.39 4.12 30.99
C CYS A 118 9.20 2.71 30.41
N GLY A 119 9.47 1.66 31.20
CA GLY A 119 9.29 0.27 30.77
C GLY A 119 7.81 -0.10 30.57
N PHE A 120 6.87 0.57 31.24
CA PHE A 120 5.45 0.35 31.02
C PHE A 120 4.98 0.75 29.62
N LEU A 121 5.74 1.55 28.88
CA LEU A 121 5.41 1.96 27.52
C LEU A 121 5.78 0.89 26.47
N LEU A 122 6.50 -0.18 26.83
CA LEU A 122 6.95 -1.21 25.90
C LEU A 122 5.84 -1.89 25.08
N PRO A 123 4.61 -2.14 25.60
CA PRO A 123 3.51 -2.65 24.78
C PRO A 123 3.20 -1.76 23.56
N LEU A 124 3.44 -0.44 23.63
CA LEU A 124 3.26 0.49 22.50
C LEU A 124 4.24 0.23 21.34
N MET A 125 5.32 -0.53 21.56
CA MET A 125 6.22 -0.96 20.49
C MET A 125 5.52 -1.90 19.48
N THR A 126 4.33 -2.40 19.81
CA THR A 126 3.51 -3.19 18.88
C THR A 126 2.66 -2.36 17.90
N LEU A 127 2.59 -1.03 18.06
CA LEU A 127 1.79 -0.16 17.19
C LEU A 127 2.11 -0.34 15.68
N PRO A 128 3.39 -0.44 15.25
CA PRO A 128 3.73 -0.58 13.83
C PRO A 128 3.38 -1.94 13.23
N LEU A 129 3.07 -2.96 14.05
CA LEU A 129 2.66 -4.28 13.56
C LEU A 129 1.26 -4.20 12.99
N LEU A 130 1.10 -4.42 11.68
CA LEU A 130 -0.21 -4.40 11.01
C LEU A 130 -0.89 -5.76 11.08
N VAL A 131 -1.32 -6.13 12.29
CA VAL A 131 -1.97 -7.40 12.59
C VAL A 131 -3.44 -7.24 12.98
N GLY A 132 -4.20 -8.33 12.78
CA GLY A 132 -5.59 -8.42 13.21
C GLY A 132 -5.77 -8.35 14.74
N PRO A 133 -7.00 -8.12 15.22
CA PRO A 133 -7.26 -7.78 16.62
C PRO A 133 -6.86 -8.89 17.60
N ARG A 134 -7.14 -10.17 17.28
CA ARG A 134 -6.80 -11.31 18.16
C ARG A 134 -5.30 -11.43 18.39
N LEU A 135 -4.51 -11.36 17.31
CA LEU A 135 -3.06 -11.43 17.40
C LEU A 135 -2.47 -10.19 18.08
N ARG A 136 -3.06 -9.00 17.87
CA ARG A 136 -2.63 -7.77 18.55
C ARG A 136 -2.78 -7.87 20.07
N VAL A 137 -3.91 -8.36 20.55
CA VAL A 137 -4.15 -8.59 21.99
C VAL A 137 -3.12 -9.57 22.53
N ALA A 138 -2.92 -10.70 21.85
CA ALA A 138 -1.96 -11.71 22.27
C ALA A 138 -0.52 -11.16 22.35
N LEU A 139 -0.05 -10.43 21.32
CA LEU A 139 1.29 -9.83 21.32
C LEU A 139 1.45 -8.76 22.39
N SER A 140 0.45 -7.89 22.59
CA SER A 140 0.50 -6.82 23.59
C SER A 140 0.60 -7.39 25.01
N LEU A 141 -0.17 -8.44 25.30
CA LEU A 141 -0.10 -9.16 26.57
C LEU A 141 1.22 -9.93 26.71
N ALA A 142 1.68 -10.61 25.66
CA ALA A 142 2.94 -11.33 25.69
C ALA A 142 4.14 -10.40 25.97
N ILE A 143 4.15 -9.19 25.40
CA ILE A 143 5.20 -8.19 25.65
C ILE A 143 5.12 -7.62 27.06
N ALA A 144 3.91 -7.35 27.55
CA ALA A 144 3.70 -6.93 28.94
C ALA A 144 4.24 -8.00 29.92
N VAL A 145 3.91 -9.26 29.71
CA VAL A 145 4.40 -10.38 30.51
C VAL A 145 5.92 -10.54 30.37
N ALA A 146 6.44 -10.47 29.14
CA ALA A 146 7.87 -10.59 28.88
C ALA A 146 8.67 -9.49 29.59
N TYR A 147 8.12 -8.27 29.68
CA TYR A 147 8.70 -7.19 30.48
C TYR A 147 8.65 -7.45 31.99
N ALA A 148 7.47 -7.81 32.52
CA ALA A 148 7.26 -7.93 33.96
C ALA A 148 7.96 -9.16 34.57
N LEU A 149 8.00 -10.28 33.84
CA LEU A 149 8.45 -11.57 34.37
C LEU A 149 9.90 -11.55 34.85
N PRO A 150 10.92 -11.15 34.06
CA PRO A 150 12.30 -11.14 34.52
C PRO A 150 12.51 -10.21 35.73
N TYR A 151 11.79 -9.09 35.78
CA TYR A 151 11.88 -8.16 36.89
C TYR A 151 11.39 -8.79 38.20
N PHE A 152 10.19 -9.37 38.21
CA PHE A 152 9.63 -9.99 39.42
C PHE A 152 10.33 -11.30 39.82
N LEU A 153 11.05 -11.95 38.90
CA LEU A 153 11.93 -13.07 39.24
C LEU A 153 13.18 -12.61 40.01
N ILE A 154 13.69 -11.40 39.73
CA ILE A 154 14.82 -10.82 40.45
C ILE A 154 14.37 -10.32 41.83
N TYR A 155 13.18 -9.70 41.91
CA TYR A 155 12.64 -9.15 43.15
C TYR A 155 11.20 -9.62 43.44
N PRO A 156 11.02 -10.87 43.88
CA PRO A 156 9.69 -11.43 44.17
C PRO A 156 8.97 -10.71 45.31
N GLU A 157 9.70 -10.11 46.25
CA GLU A 157 9.15 -9.35 47.37
C GLU A 157 8.32 -8.14 46.92
N TYR A 158 8.66 -7.53 45.78
CA TYR A 158 7.90 -6.38 45.30
C TYR A 158 6.53 -6.73 44.74
N LEU A 159 6.21 -8.02 44.50
CA LEU A 159 4.83 -8.43 44.18
C LEU A 159 3.82 -8.02 45.27
N ARG A 160 4.29 -7.85 46.51
CA ARG A 160 3.47 -7.43 47.66
C ARG A 160 3.57 -5.94 47.95
N SER A 161 4.35 -5.19 47.18
CA SER A 161 4.51 -3.75 47.35
C SER A 161 3.26 -2.99 46.90
N VAL A 162 3.01 -1.83 47.51
CA VAL A 162 1.93 -0.92 47.09
C VAL A 162 2.12 -0.50 45.61
N PHE A 163 3.36 -0.41 45.15
CA PHE A 163 3.71 -0.03 43.78
C PHE A 163 3.42 -1.12 42.74
N ALA A 164 3.27 -2.39 43.13
CA ALA A 164 2.96 -3.48 42.22
C ALA A 164 1.61 -3.29 41.53
N ALA A 165 0.61 -2.83 42.28
CA ALA A 165 -0.73 -2.55 41.76
C ALA A 165 -0.68 -1.42 40.73
N SER A 166 0.03 -0.32 41.02
CA SER A 166 0.20 0.77 40.05
C SER A 166 0.95 0.31 38.81
N ALA A 167 2.02 -0.49 38.96
CA ALA A 167 2.79 -1.02 37.84
C ALA A 167 1.92 -1.88 36.92
N LEU A 168 1.10 -2.75 37.50
CA LEU A 168 0.15 -3.57 36.76
C LEU A 168 -0.88 -2.69 36.01
N VAL A 169 -1.44 -1.68 36.67
CA VAL A 169 -2.40 -0.76 36.05
C VAL A 169 -1.78 -0.02 34.87
N PHE A 170 -0.58 0.54 35.01
CA PHE A 170 0.10 1.23 33.90
C PHE A 170 0.43 0.29 32.75
N LEU A 171 0.89 -0.92 33.05
CA LEU A 171 1.23 -1.91 32.02
C LEU A 171 -0.02 -2.38 31.25
N LEU A 172 -1.14 -2.63 31.96
CA LEU A 172 -2.41 -2.98 31.35
C LEU A 172 -2.99 -1.81 30.55
N PHE A 173 -2.86 -0.57 31.06
CA PHE A 173 -3.28 0.62 30.34
C PHE A 173 -2.50 0.79 29.04
N ALA A 174 -1.17 0.65 29.07
CA ALA A 174 -0.33 0.73 27.87
C ALA A 174 -0.64 -0.41 26.87
N ALA A 175 -0.89 -1.62 27.35
CA ALA A 175 -1.30 -2.74 26.50
C ALA A 175 -2.67 -2.48 25.86
N ALA A 176 -3.65 -1.98 26.62
CA ALA A 176 -4.96 -1.61 26.10
C ALA A 176 -4.87 -0.47 25.08
N ALA A 177 -4.08 0.57 25.38
CA ALA A 177 -3.81 1.67 24.46
C ALA A 177 -3.16 1.17 23.15
N SER A 178 -2.18 0.27 23.24
CA SER A 178 -1.58 -0.34 22.05
C SER A 178 -2.58 -1.14 21.22
N VAL A 179 -3.47 -1.89 21.87
CA VAL A 179 -4.53 -2.64 21.20
C VAL A 179 -5.48 -1.69 20.46
N VAL A 180 -5.98 -0.65 21.13
CA VAL A 180 -6.96 0.30 20.56
C VAL A 180 -6.32 1.11 19.42
N VAL A 181 -5.22 1.81 19.70
CA VAL A 181 -4.54 2.66 18.72
C VAL A 181 -4.03 1.83 17.55
N GLY A 182 -3.42 0.68 17.86
CA GLY A 182 -2.93 -0.23 16.85
C GLY A 182 -4.03 -0.82 15.97
N HIS A 183 -5.19 -1.17 16.53
CA HIS A 183 -6.32 -1.65 15.74
C HIS A 183 -6.90 -0.53 14.86
N ALA A 184 -6.98 0.70 15.37
CA ALA A 184 -7.37 1.86 14.58
C ALA A 184 -6.41 2.09 13.40
N LEU A 185 -5.08 2.01 13.62
CA LEU A 185 -4.09 2.08 12.54
C LEU A 185 -4.30 0.97 11.50
N PHE A 186 -4.54 -0.28 11.93
CA PHE A 186 -4.83 -1.38 11.02
C PHE A 186 -6.10 -1.14 10.19
N ALA A 187 -7.16 -0.61 10.80
CA ALA A 187 -8.40 -0.26 10.11
C ALA A 187 -8.18 0.87 9.08
N LEU A 188 -7.46 1.93 9.47
CA LEU A 188 -7.12 3.05 8.58
C LEU A 188 -6.30 2.59 7.37
N VAL A 189 -5.29 1.74 7.60
CA VAL A 189 -4.46 1.20 6.51
C VAL A 189 -5.30 0.32 5.57
N ARG A 190 -6.24 -0.46 6.12
CA ARG A 190 -7.18 -1.27 5.33
C ARG A 190 -8.09 -0.42 4.46
N ASP A 191 -8.65 0.64 5.03
CA ASP A 191 -9.57 1.53 4.31
C ASP A 191 -8.81 2.34 3.24
N ASN A 192 -7.60 2.81 3.54
CA ASN A 192 -6.73 3.45 2.55
C ASN A 192 -6.39 2.51 1.38
N HIS A 193 -6.08 1.25 1.67
CA HIS A 193 -5.80 0.24 0.64
C HIS A 193 -7.02 0.01 -0.27
N ARG A 194 -8.22 -0.09 0.32
CA ARG A 194 -9.48 -0.22 -0.44
C ARG A 194 -9.77 0.99 -1.31
N GLN A 195 -9.58 2.20 -0.77
CA GLN A 195 -9.76 3.44 -1.52
C GLN A 195 -8.80 3.52 -2.72
N ARG A 196 -7.52 3.17 -2.53
CA ARG A 196 -6.55 3.11 -3.63
C ARG A 196 -6.97 2.15 -4.72
N GLN A 197 -7.47 0.96 -4.35
CA GLN A 197 -7.97 -0.01 -5.32
C GLN A 197 -9.23 0.49 -6.04
N ALA A 198 -10.14 1.17 -5.34
CA ALA A 198 -11.34 1.74 -5.95
C ALA A 198 -11.00 2.84 -6.96
N ILE A 199 -10.12 3.78 -6.59
CA ILE A 199 -9.65 4.85 -7.47
C ILE A 199 -8.94 4.24 -8.70
N ALA A 200 -8.08 3.24 -8.49
CA ALA A 200 -7.40 2.56 -9.60
C ALA A 200 -8.39 1.86 -10.56
N ARG A 201 -9.51 1.31 -10.06
CA ARG A 201 -10.56 0.72 -10.91
C ARG A 201 -11.32 1.81 -11.67
N GLN A 202 -11.75 2.87 -11.01
CA GLN A 202 -12.44 3.99 -11.66
C GLN A 202 -11.58 4.65 -12.74
N ALA A 203 -10.29 4.82 -12.50
CA ALA A 203 -9.36 5.33 -13.49
C ALA A 203 -9.29 4.43 -14.74
N ARG A 204 -9.34 3.09 -14.56
CA ARG A 204 -9.39 2.13 -15.69
C ARG A 204 -10.69 2.22 -16.46
N GLU A 205 -11.82 2.25 -15.77
CA GLU A 205 -13.14 2.37 -16.39
C GLU A 205 -13.26 3.68 -17.17
N LEU A 206 -12.76 4.79 -16.61
CA LEU A 206 -12.72 6.08 -17.28
C LEU A 206 -11.81 6.06 -18.51
N ALA A 207 -10.62 5.44 -18.41
CA ALA A 207 -9.70 5.31 -19.54
C ALA A 207 -10.33 4.48 -20.67
N ALA A 208 -10.94 3.34 -20.35
CA ALA A 208 -11.61 2.49 -21.34
C ALA A 208 -12.84 3.17 -21.97
N ALA A 209 -13.64 3.90 -21.17
CA ALA A 209 -14.76 4.67 -21.67
C ALA A 209 -14.31 5.81 -22.59
N ARG A 210 -13.21 6.48 -22.25
CA ARG A 210 -12.60 7.53 -23.07
C ARG A 210 -12.09 6.97 -24.40
N GLU A 211 -11.33 5.87 -24.38
CA GLU A 211 -10.83 5.21 -25.59
C GLU A 211 -11.99 4.78 -26.50
N LYS A 212 -13.05 4.19 -25.94
CA LYS A 212 -14.25 3.83 -26.70
C LYS A 212 -14.95 5.06 -27.29
N SER A 213 -15.05 6.15 -26.54
CA SER A 213 -15.63 7.40 -27.01
C SER A 213 -14.80 8.00 -28.15
N GLU A 214 -13.48 7.98 -28.05
CA GLU A 214 -12.57 8.48 -29.09
C GLU A 214 -12.66 7.64 -30.37
N ALA A 215 -12.68 6.31 -30.24
CA ALA A 215 -12.84 5.41 -31.38
C ALA A 215 -14.20 5.60 -32.09
N LEU A 216 -15.28 5.78 -31.33
CA LEU A 216 -16.60 6.06 -31.90
C LEU A 216 -16.66 7.43 -32.59
N LEU A 217 -16.03 8.46 -32.01
CA LEU A 217 -16.00 9.79 -32.61
C LEU A 217 -15.29 9.76 -33.98
N LEU A 218 -14.16 9.07 -34.07
CA LEU A 218 -13.37 8.92 -35.29
C LEU A 218 -14.03 8.01 -36.34
N ASN A 219 -14.94 7.12 -35.93
CA ASN A 219 -15.76 6.35 -36.87
C ASN A 219 -16.87 7.18 -37.54
N ILE A 220 -17.22 8.34 -36.99
CA ILE A 220 -18.31 9.19 -37.48
C ILE A 220 -17.77 10.45 -38.17
N LEU A 221 -16.71 11.04 -37.60
CA LEU A 221 -16.14 12.30 -38.07
C LEU A 221 -14.69 12.11 -38.55
N PRO A 222 -14.28 12.87 -39.57
CA PRO A 222 -12.87 12.97 -39.96
C PRO A 222 -11.99 13.44 -38.80
N HIS A 223 -10.73 13.01 -38.77
CA HIS A 223 -9.77 13.34 -37.72
C HIS A 223 -9.68 14.85 -37.44
N SER A 224 -9.58 15.67 -38.49
CA SER A 224 -9.46 17.13 -38.39
C SER A 224 -10.66 17.78 -37.71
N VAL A 225 -11.88 17.35 -38.05
CA VAL A 225 -13.13 17.84 -37.46
C VAL A 225 -13.27 17.36 -36.02
N ALA A 226 -12.93 16.09 -35.76
CA ALA A 226 -13.00 15.52 -34.42
C ALA A 226 -12.07 16.23 -33.41
N ASP A 227 -10.87 16.61 -33.82
CA ASP A 227 -9.92 17.31 -32.96
C ASP A 227 -10.36 18.76 -32.69
N GLN A 228 -10.84 19.48 -33.71
CA GLN A 228 -11.43 20.82 -33.53
C GLN A 228 -12.63 20.78 -32.56
N LEU A 229 -13.48 19.75 -32.65
CA LEU A 229 -14.64 19.60 -31.76
C LEU A 229 -14.20 19.34 -30.30
N LYS A 230 -13.13 18.57 -30.09
CA LYS A 230 -12.55 18.33 -28.74
C LYS A 230 -11.96 19.60 -28.14
N ASP A 231 -11.40 20.48 -28.98
CA ASP A 231 -10.84 21.77 -28.56
C ASP A 231 -11.93 22.83 -28.29
N GLY A 232 -13.21 22.46 -28.45
CA GLY A 232 -14.35 23.31 -28.11
C GLY A 232 -14.81 24.22 -29.25
N ALA A 233 -14.44 23.94 -30.50
CA ALA A 233 -14.95 24.68 -31.64
C ALA A 233 -16.48 24.54 -31.74
N LEU A 234 -17.18 25.68 -31.63
CA LEU A 234 -18.65 25.74 -31.73
C LEU A 234 -19.14 25.82 -33.18
N THR A 235 -18.27 26.18 -34.12
CA THR A 235 -18.57 26.31 -35.54
C THR A 235 -17.36 25.83 -36.32
N ILE A 236 -17.55 24.75 -37.08
CA ILE A 236 -16.54 24.18 -37.96
C ILE A 236 -17.04 24.42 -39.39
N ALA A 237 -16.42 25.36 -40.07
CA ALA A 237 -16.77 25.76 -41.43
C ALA A 237 -15.50 26.17 -42.17
N ASP A 238 -14.91 25.21 -42.87
CA ASP A 238 -13.71 25.42 -43.67
C ASP A 238 -14.09 25.77 -45.11
N ALA A 239 -13.40 26.78 -45.67
CA ALA A 239 -13.48 27.12 -47.08
C ALA A 239 -12.33 26.46 -47.83
N TYR A 240 -12.62 25.84 -48.96
CA TYR A 240 -11.64 25.21 -49.82
C TYR A 240 -11.68 25.88 -51.21
N ASP A 241 -10.54 26.41 -51.64
CA ASP A 241 -10.43 27.14 -52.91
C ASP A 241 -10.52 26.24 -54.14
N ASP A 242 -9.99 25.00 -54.04
CA ASP A 242 -9.99 24.00 -55.10
C ASP A 242 -10.44 22.63 -54.59
N VAL A 243 -11.62 22.17 -55.01
CA VAL A 243 -12.18 20.86 -54.64
C VAL A 243 -12.78 20.17 -55.86
N SER A 244 -12.55 18.85 -55.97
CA SER A 244 -13.24 17.97 -56.91
C SER A 244 -14.15 17.01 -56.15
N VAL A 245 -15.44 16.95 -56.52
CA VAL A 245 -16.44 16.09 -55.88
C VAL A 245 -16.88 14.99 -56.85
N LEU A 246 -16.79 13.73 -56.42
CA LEU A 246 -17.25 12.58 -57.19
C LEU A 246 -18.60 12.07 -56.65
N PHE A 247 -19.62 12.06 -57.51
CA PHE A 247 -20.89 11.41 -57.24
C PHE A 247 -20.92 10.03 -57.90
N VAL A 248 -21.33 9.01 -57.14
CA VAL A 248 -21.47 7.62 -57.61
C VAL A 248 -22.86 7.14 -57.22
N ASP A 249 -23.57 6.55 -58.18
CA ASP A 249 -24.90 5.97 -58.00
C ASP A 249 -24.98 4.58 -58.63
N ILE A 250 -25.84 3.71 -58.09
CA ILE A 250 -26.08 2.37 -58.62
C ILE A 250 -27.25 2.45 -59.61
N CYS A 251 -26.94 2.36 -60.90
CA CYS A 251 -27.95 2.39 -61.94
C CYS A 251 -28.94 1.22 -61.79
N GLY A 252 -30.24 1.52 -61.81
CA GLY A 252 -31.30 0.51 -61.72
C GLY A 252 -31.48 -0.11 -60.35
N PHE A 253 -30.94 0.50 -59.28
CA PHE A 253 -31.01 -0.04 -57.92
C PHE A 253 -32.43 -0.41 -57.47
N THR A 254 -33.43 0.42 -57.75
CA THR A 254 -34.83 0.17 -57.34
C THR A 254 -35.36 -1.18 -57.86
N GLY A 255 -35.15 -1.49 -59.13
CA GLY A 255 -35.62 -2.76 -59.70
C GLY A 255 -34.88 -3.97 -59.12
N ILE A 256 -33.57 -3.83 -58.88
CA ILE A 256 -32.76 -4.88 -58.23
C ILE A 256 -33.24 -5.09 -56.78
N ALA A 257 -33.61 -4.02 -56.08
CA ALA A 257 -34.09 -4.07 -54.70
C ALA A 257 -35.48 -4.71 -54.57
N GLU A 258 -36.38 -4.49 -55.52
CA GLU A 258 -37.72 -5.10 -55.54
C GLU A 258 -37.66 -6.63 -55.70
N ASP A 259 -36.73 -7.14 -56.50
CA ASP A 259 -36.61 -8.57 -56.82
C ASP A 259 -35.64 -9.36 -55.91
N THR A 260 -34.94 -8.67 -54.99
CA THR A 260 -33.90 -9.29 -54.14
C THR A 260 -34.34 -9.40 -52.68
N PRO A 261 -34.21 -10.57 -52.03
CA PRO A 261 -34.47 -10.71 -50.60
C PRO A 261 -33.62 -9.72 -49.77
N PRO A 262 -34.19 -9.08 -48.72
CA PRO A 262 -33.51 -8.01 -47.96
C PRO A 262 -32.12 -8.40 -47.45
N GLU A 263 -31.95 -9.62 -46.94
CA GLU A 263 -30.67 -10.14 -46.44
C GLU A 263 -29.59 -10.17 -47.53
N ARG A 264 -29.96 -10.59 -48.75
CA ARG A 264 -29.05 -10.64 -49.90
C ARG A 264 -28.73 -9.24 -50.41
N MET A 265 -29.69 -8.33 -50.37
CA MET A 265 -29.49 -6.92 -50.73
C MET A 265 -28.50 -6.25 -49.79
N VAL A 266 -28.68 -6.38 -48.48
CA VAL A 266 -27.76 -5.84 -47.49
C VAL A 266 -26.36 -6.43 -47.66
N ALA A 267 -26.23 -7.73 -47.91
CA ALA A 267 -24.94 -8.37 -48.16
C ALA A 267 -24.27 -7.91 -49.47
N LEU A 268 -25.05 -7.55 -50.51
CA LEU A 268 -24.52 -6.94 -51.73
C LEU A 268 -24.00 -5.54 -51.45
N LEU A 269 -24.81 -4.69 -50.80
CA LEU A 269 -24.45 -3.32 -50.44
C LEU A 269 -23.20 -3.28 -49.56
N ASN A 270 -23.11 -4.12 -48.53
CA ASN A 270 -21.92 -4.21 -47.68
C ASN A 270 -20.65 -4.54 -48.49
N ARG A 271 -20.74 -5.44 -49.48
CA ARG A 271 -19.58 -5.77 -50.33
C ARG A 271 -19.16 -4.60 -51.21
N VAL A 272 -20.13 -3.92 -51.82
CA VAL A 272 -19.87 -2.75 -52.69
C VAL A 272 -19.26 -1.62 -51.88
N PHE A 273 -19.88 -1.24 -50.75
CA PHE A 273 -19.39 -0.15 -49.91
C PHE A 273 -18.05 -0.46 -49.25
N SER A 274 -17.81 -1.69 -48.78
CA SER A 274 -16.50 -2.06 -48.24
C SER A 274 -15.39 -1.97 -49.30
N ALA A 275 -15.70 -2.30 -50.56
CA ALA A 275 -14.74 -2.18 -51.65
C ALA A 275 -14.43 -0.70 -51.98
N PHE A 276 -15.45 0.17 -51.96
CA PHE A 276 -15.26 1.61 -52.09
C PHE A 276 -14.47 2.19 -50.91
N ASP A 277 -14.78 1.82 -49.67
CA ASP A 277 -14.07 2.29 -48.48
C ASP A 277 -12.57 1.96 -48.57
N GLY A 278 -12.22 0.74 -49.01
CA GLY A 278 -10.82 0.38 -49.26
C GLY A 278 -10.17 1.11 -50.45
N LEU A 279 -10.92 1.61 -51.42
CA LEU A 279 -10.40 2.48 -52.49
C LEU A 279 -10.18 3.91 -51.99
N VAL A 280 -11.11 4.44 -51.20
CA VAL A 280 -11.05 5.75 -50.56
C VAL A 280 -9.79 5.85 -49.70
N GLU A 281 -9.54 4.87 -48.84
CA GLU A 281 -8.37 4.82 -47.97
C GLU A 281 -7.05 4.78 -48.77
N ARG A 282 -6.99 3.99 -49.86
CA ARG A 282 -5.79 3.90 -50.72
C ARG A 282 -5.54 5.15 -51.56
N ALA A 283 -6.60 5.84 -51.98
CA ALA A 283 -6.50 7.05 -52.79
C ALA A 283 -6.30 8.31 -51.93
N GLY A 284 -6.42 8.21 -50.60
CA GLY A 284 -6.32 9.36 -49.70
C GLY A 284 -7.43 10.40 -49.92
N VAL A 285 -8.57 9.98 -50.45
CA VAL A 285 -9.75 10.85 -50.66
C VAL A 285 -10.71 10.72 -49.49
N GLU A 286 -11.56 11.72 -49.28
CA GLU A 286 -12.48 11.73 -48.14
C GLU A 286 -13.91 11.37 -48.55
N LYS A 287 -14.52 10.42 -47.83
CA LYS A 287 -15.91 10.03 -48.02
C LYS A 287 -16.82 10.96 -47.23
N ILE A 288 -17.70 11.69 -47.92
CA ILE A 288 -18.58 12.68 -47.29
C ILE A 288 -19.81 12.03 -46.66
N LYS A 289 -20.68 11.42 -47.47
CA LYS A 289 -21.89 10.73 -47.00
C LYS A 289 -22.45 9.82 -48.09
N THR A 290 -23.17 8.79 -47.67
CA THR A 290 -24.04 8.00 -48.54
C THR A 290 -25.47 8.51 -48.43
N ILE A 291 -26.22 8.51 -49.54
CA ILE A 291 -27.64 8.85 -49.58
C ILE A 291 -28.35 7.65 -50.23
N GLY A 292 -29.34 7.08 -49.56
CA GLY A 292 -30.06 5.89 -50.03
C GLY A 292 -30.56 5.02 -48.88
#